data_AF-A0A497BNL1-F1
#
_entry.id   AF-A0A497BNL1-F1
#
_cell.length_a   1.000
_cell.length_b   1.000
_cell.length_c   1.000
_cell.angle_alpha   90.00
_cell.angle_beta   90.00
_cell.angle_gamma   90.00
#
_symmetry.space_group_name_H-M   'P 1'
#
loop_
_entity.id
_entity.type
_entity.pdbx_description
1 polymer ?
#
loop_
_entity_poly.entity_id
_entity_poly.type
_entity_poly.pdbx_seq_one_letter_code
_entity_poly.pdbx_strand_id
1 'polypeptide(L)'
;MHIVVCTKHTPDSEAKMSVDDAGNVSWGESPLIINPWDEYAVEEALLLRDEHGGKVTVISMGPEEALEALKHAVAMGCDEAIRVWDDGCAGSDTLATSYVPAKAIEKMDDVDLVLFGKSAIDAETWQTAGAVAH
;
A
#
# COMPACT_ATOMS: atom_id res chain seq x y z
N MET A 1 6.46 18.67 -7.85
CA MET A 1 6.58 17.83 -6.66
C MET A 1 6.33 16.38 -7.04
N HIS A 2 7.26 15.47 -6.78
CA HIS A 2 7.05 14.04 -6.97
C HIS A 2 6.68 13.40 -5.62
N ILE A 3 5.44 12.93 -5.52
CA ILE A 3 4.91 12.30 -4.31
C ILE A 3 4.77 10.81 -4.58
N VAL A 4 5.30 9.99 -3.68
CA VAL A 4 5.11 8.54 -3.73
C VAL A 4 4.13 8.12 -2.65
N VAL A 5 3.14 7.30 -2.99
CA VAL A 5 2.19 6.73 -2.04
C VAL A 5 2.33 5.22 -2.01
N CYS A 6 2.56 4.65 -0.83
CA CYS A 6 2.59 3.20 -0.66
C CYS A 6 1.22 2.70 -0.21
N THR A 7 0.64 1.76 -0.98
CA THR A 7 -0.68 1.18 -0.75
C THR A 7 -0.59 -0.34 -0.56
N LYS A 8 -1.55 -0.89 0.19
CA LYS A 8 -1.71 -2.32 0.42
C LYS A 8 -3.09 -2.78 -0.02
N HIS A 9 -3.14 -4.01 -0.52
CA HIS A 9 -4.39 -4.73 -0.79
C HIS A 9 -4.77 -5.55 0.44
N THR A 10 -5.93 -5.27 1.04
CA THR A 10 -6.39 -5.86 2.31
C THR A 10 -7.82 -6.37 2.16
N PRO A 11 -8.29 -7.30 3.03
CA PRO A 11 -9.71 -7.60 3.13
C PRO A 11 -10.55 -6.34 3.32
N ASP A 12 -11.78 -6.37 2.80
CA ASP A 12 -12.75 -5.29 3.00
C ASP A 12 -12.91 -4.95 4.50
N SER A 13 -13.13 -3.68 4.81
CA SER A 13 -13.39 -3.22 6.18
C SER A 13 -14.63 -3.87 6.84
N GLU A 14 -15.60 -4.33 6.05
CA GLU A 14 -16.77 -5.08 6.50
C GLU A 14 -16.51 -6.60 6.58
N ALA A 15 -15.32 -7.07 6.20
CA ALA A 15 -14.97 -8.48 6.24
C ALA A 15 -15.05 -9.03 7.66
N LYS A 16 -15.65 -10.21 7.77
CA LYS A 16 -15.78 -10.90 9.06
C LYS A 16 -14.67 -11.92 9.19
N MET A 17 -13.71 -11.63 10.06
CA MET A 17 -12.69 -12.60 10.46
C MET A 17 -13.34 -13.76 11.21
N SER A 18 -12.96 -14.98 10.86
CA SER A 18 -13.32 -16.20 11.55
C SER A 18 -12.07 -17.02 11.85
N VAL A 19 -12.15 -17.86 12.87
CA VAL A 19 -11.08 -18.79 13.25
C VAL A 19 -11.70 -20.18 13.38
N ASP A 20 -11.12 -21.17 12.71
CA ASP A 20 -11.59 -22.55 12.79
C ASP A 20 -11.04 -23.28 14.04
N ASP A 21 -11.50 -24.51 14.27
CA ASP A 21 -11.08 -25.33 15.42
C ASP A 21 -9.57 -25.68 15.40
N ALA A 22 -8.91 -25.59 14.24
CA ALA A 22 -7.48 -25.80 14.09
C ALA A 22 -6.66 -24.51 14.29
N GLY A 23 -7.33 -23.37 14.52
CA GLY A 23 -6.69 -22.06 14.71
C GLY A 23 -6.37 -21.31 13.43
N ASN A 24 -6.87 -21.76 12.27
CA ASN A 24 -6.67 -21.05 11.01
C ASN A 24 -7.57 -19.84 10.94
N VAL A 25 -6.99 -18.70 10.57
CA VAL A 25 -7.71 -17.45 10.34
C VAL A 25 -8.23 -17.41 8.90
N SER A 26 -9.49 -17.03 8.72
CA SER A 26 -10.11 -16.82 7.41
C SER A 26 -10.94 -15.54 7.39
N TRP A 27 -10.86 -14.81 6.28
CA TRP A 27 -11.67 -13.64 5.97
C TRP A 27 -12.91 -14.00 5.12
N GLY A 28 -13.20 -15.29 4.96
CA GLY A 28 -14.32 -15.77 4.15
C GLY A 28 -14.13 -15.44 2.66
N GLU A 29 -15.23 -15.10 2.00
CA GLU A 29 -15.26 -14.68 0.58
C GLU A 29 -15.24 -13.15 0.42
N SER A 30 -14.89 -12.41 1.48
CA SER A 30 -14.82 -10.96 1.41
C SER A 30 -13.80 -10.52 0.35
N PRO A 31 -14.16 -9.55 -0.51
CA PRO A 31 -13.24 -9.04 -1.51
C PRO A 31 -12.04 -8.37 -0.83
N LEU A 32 -10.93 -8.36 -1.56
CA LEU A 32 -9.79 -7.53 -1.18
C LEU A 32 -9.95 -6.15 -1.84
N ILE A 33 -9.70 -5.10 -1.07
CA ILE A 33 -9.79 -3.69 -1.46
C ILE A 33 -8.47 -2.98 -1.19
N ILE A 34 -8.31 -1.78 -1.75
CA ILE A 34 -7.25 -0.88 -1.27
C ILE A 34 -7.49 -0.60 0.22
N ASN A 35 -6.44 -0.65 1.03
CA ASN A 35 -6.56 -0.37 2.45
C ASN A 35 -7.14 1.05 2.67
N PRO A 36 -8.21 1.22 3.47
CA PRO A 36 -8.91 2.52 3.59
C PRO A 36 -8.02 3.67 4.07
N TRP A 37 -7.02 3.39 4.90
CA TRP A 37 -6.07 4.42 5.33
C TRP A 37 -5.16 4.89 4.19
N ASP A 38 -4.92 4.03 3.21
CA ASP A 38 -4.09 4.36 2.06
C ASP A 38 -4.88 5.18 1.03
N GLU A 39 -6.21 5.04 0.96
CA GLU A 39 -7.07 5.93 0.16
C GLU A 39 -6.94 7.39 0.63
N TYR A 40 -6.87 7.62 1.94
CA TYR A 40 -6.63 8.97 2.47
C TYR A 40 -5.23 9.49 2.12
N ALA A 41 -4.22 8.63 2.12
CA ALA A 41 -2.87 9.01 1.71
C ALA A 41 -2.79 9.33 0.20
N VAL A 42 -3.54 8.59 -0.63
CA VAL A 42 -3.69 8.89 -2.06
C VAL A 42 -4.39 10.24 -2.25
N GLU A 43 -5.52 10.46 -1.58
CA GLU A 43 -6.27 11.73 -1.69
C GLU A 43 -5.39 12.93 -1.32
N GLU A 44 -4.66 12.86 -0.19
CA GLU A 44 -3.75 13.94 0.22
C GLU A 44 -2.63 14.17 -0.80
N ALA A 45 -2.08 13.11 -1.39
CA ALA A 45 -1.08 13.22 -2.46
C ALA A 45 -1.64 13.95 -3.69
N LEU A 46 -2.88 13.63 -4.08
CA LEU A 46 -3.55 14.26 -5.22
C LEU A 46 -3.84 15.74 -4.95
N LEU A 47 -4.31 16.08 -3.75
CA LEU A 47 -4.52 17.48 -3.34
C LEU A 47 -3.22 18.29 -3.39
N LEU A 48 -2.13 17.75 -2.83
CA LEU A 48 -0.81 18.40 -2.86
C LEU A 48 -0.27 18.54 -4.28
N ARG A 49 -0.45 17.52 -5.13
CA ARG A 49 -0.08 17.59 -6.55
C ARG A 49 -0.90 18.66 -7.28
N ASP A 50 -2.19 18.74 -7.03
CA ASP A 50 -3.07 19.70 -7.71
C ASP A 50 -2.77 21.15 -7.26
N GLU A 51 -2.37 21.35 -6.00
CA GLU A 51 -1.96 22.66 -5.46
C GLU A 51 -0.55 23.09 -5.93
N HIS A 52 0.42 22.18 -5.93
CA HIS A 52 1.83 22.51 -6.13
C HIS A 52 2.41 22.06 -7.47
N GLY A 53 1.65 21.29 -8.25
CA GLY A 53 2.07 20.66 -9.49
C GLY A 53 3.04 19.49 -9.30
N GLY A 54 3.13 18.63 -10.31
CA GLY A 54 4.05 17.49 -10.36
C GLY A 54 3.31 16.20 -10.63
N LYS A 55 3.71 15.11 -9.97
CA LYS A 55 3.15 13.77 -10.20
C LYS A 55 3.04 12.95 -8.92
N VAL A 56 2.08 12.03 -8.91
CA VAL A 56 1.87 11.03 -7.87
C VAL A 56 2.15 9.65 -8.43
N THR A 57 3.09 8.94 -7.81
CA THR A 57 3.41 7.54 -8.13
C THR A 57 2.90 6.65 -6.99
N VAL A 58 2.02 5.71 -7.30
CA VAL A 58 1.54 4.73 -6.32
C VAL A 58 2.35 3.43 -6.39
N ILE A 59 2.72 2.88 -5.23
CA ILE A 59 3.44 1.60 -5.11
C ILE A 59 2.58 0.62 -4.32
N SER A 60 2.54 -0.64 -4.76
CA SER A 60 2.02 -1.73 -3.94
C SER A 60 2.94 -2.95 -4.03
N MET A 61 3.24 -3.54 -2.88
CA MET A 61 3.96 -4.80 -2.78
C MET A 61 2.96 -5.93 -2.58
N GLY A 62 2.89 -6.86 -3.53
CA GLY A 62 1.95 -7.97 -3.43
C GLY A 62 1.85 -8.80 -4.70
N PRO A 63 1.18 -9.96 -4.62
CA PRO A 63 0.95 -10.84 -5.76
C PRO A 63 0.09 -10.15 -6.82
N GLU A 64 -0.33 -10.88 -7.86
CA GLU A 64 -1.04 -10.28 -8.99
C GLU A 64 -2.31 -9.54 -8.57
N GLU A 65 -2.99 -10.00 -7.52
CA GLU A 65 -4.18 -9.39 -6.93
C GLU A 65 -3.95 -7.96 -6.44
N ALA A 66 -2.73 -7.62 -6.00
CA ALA A 66 -2.39 -6.26 -5.56
C ALA A 66 -2.49 -5.23 -6.71
N LEU A 67 -2.57 -5.67 -7.96
CA LEU A 67 -2.90 -4.79 -9.09
C LEU A 67 -4.25 -4.11 -8.93
N GLU A 68 -5.22 -4.71 -8.21
CA GLU A 68 -6.53 -4.08 -8.02
C GLU A 68 -6.44 -2.82 -7.14
N ALA A 69 -5.61 -2.84 -6.09
CA ALA A 69 -5.34 -1.65 -5.29
C ALA A 69 -4.64 -0.55 -6.12
N LEU A 70 -3.70 -0.93 -6.99
CA LEU A 70 -3.02 0.00 -7.89
C LEU A 70 -3.98 0.60 -8.92
N LYS A 71 -4.83 -0.21 -9.55
CA LYS A 71 -5.86 0.24 -10.50
C LYS A 71 -6.83 1.21 -9.82
N HIS A 72 -7.23 0.93 -8.58
CA HIS A 72 -8.05 1.85 -7.80
C HIS A 72 -7.36 3.21 -7.65
N ALA A 73 -6.11 3.25 -7.16
CA ALA A 73 -5.38 4.50 -6.97
C ALA A 73 -5.13 5.27 -8.28
N VAL A 74 -4.89 4.58 -9.40
CA VAL A 74 -4.83 5.20 -10.73
C VAL A 74 -6.19 5.77 -11.13
N ALA A 75 -7.29 5.05 -10.87
CA ALA A 75 -8.64 5.55 -11.14
C ALA A 75 -9.01 6.78 -10.29
N MET A 76 -8.46 6.91 -9.08
CA MET A 76 -8.57 8.14 -8.27
C MET A 76 -7.80 9.31 -8.89
N GLY A 77 -6.72 9.03 -9.61
CA GLY A 77 -5.97 10.03 -10.36
C GLY A 77 -4.45 9.97 -10.22
N CYS A 78 -3.87 8.92 -9.64
CA CYS A 78 -2.40 8.75 -9.62
C CYS A 78 -1.84 8.67 -11.05
N ASP A 79 -0.68 9.29 -11.28
CA ASP A 79 -0.07 9.42 -12.61
C ASP A 79 0.65 8.14 -13.03
N GLU A 80 1.34 7.48 -12.10
CA GLU A 80 2.12 6.26 -12.33
C GLU A 80 1.80 5.21 -11.25
N ALA A 81 1.91 3.93 -11.60
CA ALA A 81 1.69 2.82 -10.68
C ALA A 81 2.80 1.77 -10.81
N ILE A 82 3.30 1.30 -9.67
CA ILE A 82 4.40 0.33 -9.58
C ILE A 82 3.98 -0.83 -8.68
N ARG A 83 3.95 -2.03 -9.25
CA ARG A 83 3.82 -3.28 -8.49
C ARG A 83 5.21 -3.85 -8.24
N VAL A 84 5.51 -4.17 -6.98
CA VAL A 84 6.74 -4.87 -6.60
C VAL A 84 6.38 -6.25 -6.07
N TRP A 85 6.90 -7.30 -6.71
CA TRP A 85 6.61 -8.67 -6.28
C TRP A 85 7.73 -9.64 -6.65
N ASP A 86 7.98 -10.55 -5.73
CA ASP A 86 8.75 -11.78 -5.89
C ASP A 86 8.13 -12.81 -4.93
N ASP A 87 8.06 -14.09 -5.29
CA ASP A 87 7.48 -15.12 -4.42
C ASP A 87 8.22 -15.25 -3.08
N GLY A 88 9.51 -14.86 -3.03
CA GLY A 88 10.29 -14.75 -1.80
C GLY A 88 9.82 -13.64 -0.84
N CYS A 89 8.95 -12.73 -1.28
CA CYS A 89 8.32 -11.73 -0.41
C CYS A 89 7.12 -12.30 0.36
N ALA A 90 6.61 -13.46 -0.02
CA ALA A 90 5.46 -14.07 0.66
C ALA A 90 5.79 -14.39 2.13
N GLY A 91 4.90 -13.97 3.04
CA GLY A 91 5.09 -14.17 4.49
C GLY A 91 6.10 -13.21 5.14
N SER A 92 6.48 -12.13 4.45
CA SER A 92 7.34 -11.08 5.02
C SER A 92 6.73 -10.47 6.29
N ASP A 93 7.59 -10.21 7.28
CA ASP A 93 7.24 -9.36 8.42
C ASP A 93 7.29 -7.87 8.03
N THR A 94 7.12 -6.98 9.00
CA THR A 94 7.11 -5.53 8.74
C THR A 94 8.47 -4.98 8.30
N LEU A 95 9.59 -5.56 8.75
CA LEU A 95 10.93 -5.13 8.37
C LEU A 95 11.27 -5.55 6.93
N ALA A 96 10.98 -6.80 6.56
CA ALA A 96 11.11 -7.25 5.19
C ALA A 96 10.15 -6.48 4.25
N THR A 97 8.91 -6.25 4.71
CA THR A 97 7.90 -5.48 3.97
C THR A 97 8.29 -4.02 3.80
N SER A 98 9.00 -3.38 4.74
CA SER A 98 9.46 -2.00 4.57
C SER A 98 10.66 -1.90 3.64
N TYR A 99 11.55 -2.89 3.65
CA TYR A 99 12.76 -2.90 2.83
C TYR A 99 12.44 -2.81 1.32
N VAL A 100 11.45 -3.58 0.85
CA VAL A 100 11.09 -3.67 -0.57
C VAL A 100 10.63 -2.31 -1.17
N PRO A 101 9.58 -1.63 -0.64
CA PRO A 101 9.17 -0.32 -1.12
C PRO A 101 10.25 0.74 -0.89
N ALA A 102 11.02 0.69 0.21
CA ALA A 102 12.16 1.60 0.40
C ALA A 102 13.17 1.48 -0.75
N LYS A 103 13.55 0.25 -1.14
CA LYS A 103 14.44 0.01 -2.29
C LYS A 103 13.82 0.34 -3.64
N ALA A 104 12.50 0.30 -3.76
CA ALA A 104 11.82 0.77 -4.96
C ALA A 104 11.90 2.31 -5.04
N ILE A 105 11.64 3.01 -3.93
CA ILE A 105 11.70 4.47 -3.82
C ILE A 105 13.12 4.98 -4.07
N GLU A 106 14.16 4.36 -3.50
CA GLU A 106 15.57 4.73 -3.73
C GLU A 106 16.00 4.67 -5.21
N LYS A 107 15.28 3.92 -6.05
CA LYS A 107 15.56 3.81 -7.49
C LYS A 107 14.80 4.84 -8.32
N MET A 108 13.95 5.64 -7.69
CA MET A 108 13.20 6.71 -8.33
C MET A 108 13.98 8.00 -8.19
N ASP A 109 14.03 8.77 -9.28
CA ASP A 109 14.61 10.10 -9.26
C ASP A 109 13.60 11.11 -8.68
N ASP A 110 14.15 12.15 -8.05
CA ASP A 110 13.45 13.37 -7.64
C ASP A 110 12.22 13.17 -6.72
N VAL A 111 12.20 12.14 -5.85
CA VAL A 111 11.12 11.96 -4.86
C VAL A 111 11.20 13.02 -3.75
N ASP A 112 10.17 13.88 -3.66
CA ASP A 112 10.10 14.96 -2.68
C ASP A 112 9.40 14.55 -1.38
N LEU A 113 8.42 13.65 -1.48
CA LEU A 113 7.55 13.24 -0.38
C LEU A 113 7.11 11.78 -0.55
N VAL A 114 7.09 11.04 0.56
CA VAL A 114 6.51 9.69 0.61
C VAL A 114 5.37 9.68 1.64
N LEU A 115 4.20 9.21 1.21
CA LEU A 115 3.01 9.08 2.05
C LEU A 115 2.62 7.61 2.23
N PHE A 116 2.13 7.31 3.41
CA PHE A 116 1.59 6.02 3.81
C PHE A 116 0.26 6.24 4.49
N GLY A 117 -0.64 5.25 4.38
CA GLY A 117 -1.74 5.17 5.32
C GLY A 117 -1.25 4.94 6.74
N LYS A 118 -2.10 5.30 7.69
CA LYS A 118 -1.87 5.20 9.14
C LYS A 118 -1.48 3.78 9.59
N SER A 119 -2.17 2.78 9.09
CA SER A 119 -1.94 1.35 9.34
C SER A 119 -2.65 0.52 8.27
N ALA A 120 -2.27 -0.75 8.09
CA ALA A 120 -3.09 -1.69 7.34
C ALA A 120 -4.11 -2.36 8.28
N ILE A 121 -5.37 -2.44 7.86
CA ILE A 121 -6.47 -2.93 8.70
C ILE A 121 -6.43 -4.43 9.01
N ASP A 122 -5.65 -5.20 8.26
CA ASP A 122 -5.53 -6.65 8.44
C ASP A 122 -4.54 -7.04 9.55
N ALA A 123 -3.43 -6.30 9.67
CA ALA A 123 -2.34 -6.62 10.60
C ALA A 123 -2.16 -5.58 11.73
N GLU A 124 -2.63 -4.34 11.54
CA GLU A 124 -2.58 -3.24 12.52
C GLU A 124 -1.23 -3.09 13.27
N THR A 125 -0.10 -3.18 12.54
CA THR A 125 1.23 -3.13 13.17
C THR A 125 1.80 -1.72 13.33
N TRP A 126 1.37 -0.75 12.50
CA TRP A 126 1.81 0.65 12.54
C TRP A 126 3.32 0.87 12.30
N GLN A 127 4.00 -0.10 11.71
CA GLN A 127 5.46 -0.14 11.67
C GLN A 127 6.05 0.24 10.31
N THR A 128 5.41 -0.16 9.20
CA THR A 128 6.02 -0.11 7.87
C THR A 128 6.46 1.29 7.47
N ALA A 129 5.63 2.31 7.68
CA ALA A 129 5.97 3.70 7.34
C ALA A 129 7.21 4.19 8.10
N GLY A 130 7.26 3.98 9.42
CA GLY A 130 8.41 4.36 10.24
C GLY A 130 9.69 3.60 9.88
N ALA A 131 9.55 2.33 9.49
CA ALA A 131 10.68 1.50 9.05
C ALA A 131 11.18 1.84 7.64
N VAL A 132 10.34 2.41 6.77
CA VAL A 132 10.77 2.96 5.46
C VAL A 132 11.52 4.28 5.65
N ALA A 133 11.14 5.09 6.64
CA ALA A 133 11.74 6.40 6.87
C ALA A 133 13.12 6.37 7.58
N HIS A 134 13.52 5.21 8.12
CA HIS A 134 14.78 5.02 8.85
C HIS A 134 15.88 4.45 7.93
#